data_AF-I6XUD8-F1
#
_entry.id   AF-I6XUD8-F1
#
_cell.length_a   1.000
_cell.length_b   1.000
_cell.length_c   1.000
_cell.angle_alpha   90.00
_cell.angle_beta   90.00
_cell.angle_gamma   90.00
#
_symmetry.space_group_name_H-M   'P 1'
#
loop_
_entity.id
_entity.type
_entity.pdbx_description
1 polymer ?
#
loop_
_entity_poly.entity_id
_entity_poly.type
_entity_poly.pdbx_seq_one_letter_code
_entity_poly.pdbx_strand_id
1 'polypeptide(L)' 'IVEILVSSGKQIEAVNFSHAFGLVDKFPPVPLLKAYLKDAKKTSQGKSGISEVI' A
#
# COMPACT_ATOMS: atom_id res chain seq x y z
N ILE A 1 -8.06 -12.12 8.26
CA ILE A 1 -8.44 -10.70 7.98
C ILE A 1 -7.25 -9.90 7.46
N VAL A 2 -6.15 -9.76 8.21
CA VAL A 2 -4.98 -8.97 7.75
C VAL A 2 -4.46 -9.44 6.39
N GLU A 3 -4.30 -10.75 6.18
CA GLU A 3 -3.86 -11.32 4.89
C GLU A 3 -4.79 -10.94 3.73
N ILE A 4 -6.11 -10.89 3.96
CA ILE A 4 -7.10 -10.45 2.97
C ILE A 4 -6.86 -8.98 2.64
N LEU A 5 -6.72 -8.11 3.64
CA LEU A 5 -6.43 -6.68 3.45
C LEU A 5 -5.13 -6.47 2.66
N VAL A 6 -4.08 -7.23 2.97
CA VAL A 6 -2.81 -7.18 2.23
C VAL A 6 -3.00 -7.58 0.78
N SER A 7 -3.67 -8.71 0.51
CA SER A 7 -3.93 -9.19 -0.85
C SER A 7 -4.82 -8.25 -1.67
N SER A 8 -5.69 -7.47 -1.01
CA SER A 8 -6.58 -6.49 -1.64
C SER A 8 -5.98 -5.10 -1.79
N GLY A 9 -4.69 -4.90 -1.51
CA GLY A 9 -4.05 -3.59 -1.62
C GLY A 9 -4.51 -2.57 -0.56
N LYS A 10 -5.01 -3.05 0.58
CA LYS A 10 -5.49 -2.25 1.71
C LYS A 10 -4.44 -2.20 2.82
N GLN A 11 -3.23 -1.75 2.49
CA GLN A 11 -2.11 -1.85 3.42
C GLN A 11 -2.28 -0.95 4.65
N ILE A 12 -2.99 0.18 4.53
CA ILE A 12 -3.28 1.07 5.67
C ILE A 12 -4.24 0.38 6.65
N GLU A 13 -5.32 -0.23 6.14
CA GLU A 13 -6.24 -1.01 6.97
C GLU A 13 -5.52 -2.22 7.60
N ALA A 14 -4.61 -2.86 6.87
CA ALA A 14 -3.80 -3.98 7.39
C ALA A 14 -2.90 -3.55 8.56
N VAL A 15 -2.25 -2.37 8.47
CA VAL A 15 -1.45 -1.80 9.57
C VAL A 15 -2.33 -1.50 10.78
N ASN A 16 -3.47 -0.82 10.57
CA ASN A 16 -4.36 -0.44 11.66
C ASN A 16 -4.92 -1.67 12.39
N PHE A 17 -5.37 -2.69 11.65
CA PHE A 17 -5.84 -3.94 12.22
C PHE A 17 -4.73 -4.66 12.99
N SER A 18 -3.53 -4.77 12.40
CA SER A 18 -2.42 -5.46 13.05
C SER A 18 -2.00 -4.77 14.35
N HIS A 19 -2.01 -3.45 14.38
CA HIS A 19 -1.72 -2.68 15.59
C HIS A 19 -2.80 -2.84 16.66
N ALA A 20 -4.09 -2.68 16.30
CA ALA A 20 -5.20 -2.78 17.23
C ALA A 20 -5.31 -4.15 17.91
N PHE A 21 -4.87 -5.22 17.24
CA PHE A 21 -4.94 -6.59 17.74
C PHE A 21 -3.57 -7.16 18.17
N GLY A 22 -2.52 -6.35 18.27
CA GLY A 22 -1.21 -6.81 18.72
C GLY A 22 -0.52 -7.83 17.80
N LEU A 23 -0.82 -7.80 16.49
CA LEU A 23 -0.29 -8.72 15.48
C LEU A 23 0.93 -8.17 14.72
N VAL A 24 1.56 -7.11 15.24
CA VAL A 24 2.65 -6.39 14.55
C VAL A 24 3.90 -7.24 14.31
N ASP A 25 4.11 -8.30 15.11
CA ASP A 25 5.20 -9.26 14.88
C ASP A 25 4.95 -10.13 13.64
N LYS A 26 3.69 -10.51 13.40
CA LYS A 26 3.27 -11.29 12.22
C LYS A 26 3.11 -10.39 10.99
N PHE A 27 2.70 -9.14 11.19
CA PHE A 27 2.42 -8.19 10.13
C PHE A 27 3.15 -6.86 10.39
N PRO A 28 4.47 -6.84 10.16
CA PRO A 28 5.28 -5.66 10.46
C PRO A 28 4.81 -4.44 9.65
N PRO A 29 4.63 -3.26 10.29
CA PRO A 29 4.12 -2.07 9.62
C PRO A 29 5.00 -1.56 8.48
N VAL A 30 6.33 -1.67 8.59
CA VAL A 30 7.27 -1.09 7.63
C VAL A 30 7.10 -1.69 6.22
N PRO A 31 7.09 -3.02 6.01
CA PRO A 31 6.78 -3.60 4.71
C PRO A 31 5.42 -3.19 4.13
N LEU A 32 4.38 -3.09 4.96
CA LEU A 32 3.04 -2.69 4.54
C LEU A 32 3.00 -1.23 4.05
N LEU A 33 3.62 -0.31 4.79
CA LEU A 33 3.72 1.10 4.40
C LEU A 33 4.58 1.29 3.15
N LYS A 34 5.65 0.51 2.98
CA LYS A 34 6.44 0.51 1.73
C LYS A 34 5.61 0.08 0.52
N ALA A 35 4.78 -0.95 0.67
CA ALA A 35 3.87 -1.38 -0.40
C ALA A 35 2.84 -0.30 -0.75
N TYR A 36 2.25 0.35 0.26
CA TYR A 36 1.36 1.50 0.05
C TYR A 36 2.02 2.62 -0.76
N LEU A 37 3.23 3.04 -0.38
CA LEU A 37 3.96 4.10 -1.08
C LEU A 37 4.32 3.72 -2.52
N LYS A 38 4.64 2.44 -2.76
CA LYS A 38 4.90 1.94 -4.12
C LYS A 38 3.67 2.07 -5.00
N ASP A 39 2.49 1.73 -4.48
CA ASP A 39 1.25 1.80 -5.24
C ASP A 39 0.76 3.24 -5.42
N ALA A 40 0.87 4.09 -4.39
CA ALA A 40 0.57 5.52 -4.49
C ALA A 40 1.44 6.26 -5.53
N LYS A 41 2.69 5.84 -5.71
CA LYS A 41 3.56 6.38 -6.77
C LYS A 41 3.07 6.00 -8.17
N LYS A 42 2.58 4.78 -8.37
CA LYS A 42 2.04 4.35 -9.67
C LYS A 42 0.78 5.13 -10.05
N THR A 43 -0.10 5.39 -9.08
CA THR A 43 -1.34 6.16 -9.34
C THR A 43 -1.03 7.64 -9.62
N SER A 44 0.02 8.19 -9.00
CA SER A 44 0.49 9.56 -9.25
C SER A 44 1.12 9.76 -10.64
N GLN A 45 1.64 8.71 -11.30
CA GLN A 45 2.27 8.82 -12.62
C GLN A 45 1.25 8.73 -13.78
N GLY A 46 -0.05 8.64 -13.49
CA GLY A 46 -1.12 8.72 -14.48
C GLY A 46 -1.40 10.14 -14.95
N LYS A 47 -0.50 10.69 -15.79
CA LYS A 47 -0.67 11.73 -16.86
C LYS A 47 0.61 12.55 -17.04
N SER A 48 1.65 11.92 -17.57
CA SER A 48 2.68 12.62 -18.36
C SER A 48 2.88 11.86 -19.66
N GLY A 49 1.86 11.95 -20.51
CA GLY A 49 1.81 11.30 -21.83
C GLY A 49 1.18 12.20 -22.88
N ILE A 50 1.34 13.52 -22.74
CA ILE A 50 1.04 14.51 -23.79
C ILE A 50 2.24 15.41 -23.99
N SER A 51 3.33 14.88 -24.55
CA SER A 51 4.38 15.67 -25.20
C SER A 51 5.18 14.76 -26.13
N GLU A 52 4.52 14.26 -27.17
CA GLU A 52 5.19 14.01 -28.45
C GLU A 52 4.26 14.56 -29.52
N VAL A 53 4.20 15.90 -29.59
CA VAL A 53 3.87 16.60 -30.82
C VAL A 53 5.21 16.85 -31.50
N ILE A 54 5.52 16.07 -32.53
CA ILE A 54 6.22 16.54 -33.73
C ILE A 54 5.66 15.79 -34.92
#